data_AF-A0A2W1N407-F1
#
_entry.id   AF-A0A2W1N407-F1
#
_cell.length_a   1.000
_cell.length_b   1.000
_cell.length_c   1.000
_cell.angle_alpha   90.00
_cell.angle_beta   90.00
_cell.angle_gamma   90.00
#
_symmetry.space_group_name_H-M   'P 1'
#
loop_
_entity.id
_entity.type
_entity.pdbx_description
1 polymer ?
#
loop_
_entity_poly.entity_id
_entity_poly.type
_entity_poly.pdbx_seq_one_letter_code
_entity_poly.pdbx_strand_id
1 'polypeptide(L)'
;MSSSERKPYTPREIDDIEDRMGSMEQLDFSDRKDERQGRVGDLRPEQEVEREFPDRRVREAGMSGGETLGRSLHEDGVSADDLSPETLIDENETRVGRDPGGVVPADKDLSVVGRDEIAAGDGLDEAEEARTRPLHGKPWDGEAQ
;
A
#
# COMPACT_ATOMS: atom_id res chain seq x y z
N MET A 1 -23.74 32.39 -9.37
CA MET A 1 -23.87 31.41 -8.28
C MET A 1 -25.18 30.68 -8.49
N SER A 2 -25.17 29.49 -9.10
CA SER A 2 -26.39 28.68 -9.27
C SER A 2 -26.35 27.58 -8.22
N SER A 3 -27.18 27.74 -7.19
CA SER A 3 -27.36 26.75 -6.12
C SER A 3 -28.07 25.53 -6.71
N SER A 4 -27.41 24.37 -6.72
CA SER A 4 -28.03 23.10 -7.07
C SER A 4 -28.77 22.56 -5.85
N GLU A 5 -30.09 22.77 -5.82
CA GLU A 5 -30.99 22.12 -4.86
C GLU A 5 -30.86 20.61 -4.96
N ARG A 6 -30.10 20.01 -4.02
CA ARG A 6 -30.09 18.57 -3.81
C ARG A 6 -31.44 18.20 -3.22
N LYS A 7 -32.33 17.67 -4.06
CA LYS A 7 -33.59 17.08 -3.59
C LYS A 7 -33.29 15.95 -2.59
N PRO A 8 -34.01 15.87 -1.46
CA PRO A 8 -33.84 14.79 -0.51
C PRO A 8 -34.20 13.47 -1.18
N TYR A 9 -33.28 12.51 -1.14
CA TYR A 9 -33.50 11.15 -1.65
C TYR A 9 -34.46 10.41 -0.70
N THR A 10 -35.64 10.06 -1.19
CA THR A 10 -36.55 9.13 -0.53
C THR A 10 -36.20 7.70 -0.99
N PRO A 11 -35.78 6.79 -0.09
CA PRO A 11 -35.53 5.41 -0.44
C PRO A 11 -36.78 4.78 -1.06
N ARG A 12 -36.64 4.21 -2.27
CA ARG A 12 -37.65 3.38 -2.92
C ARG A 12 -37.24 1.92 -2.80
N GLU A 13 -38.21 1.02 -2.78
CA GLU A 13 -37.92 -0.42 -2.85
C GLU A 13 -37.26 -0.73 -4.20
N ILE A 14 -36.28 -1.62 -4.20
CA ILE A 14 -35.53 -2.00 -5.40
C ILE A 14 -36.28 -3.16 -6.05
N ASP A 15 -37.12 -2.83 -7.02
CA ASP A 15 -38.00 -3.83 -7.66
C ASP A 15 -37.35 -4.46 -8.90
N ASP A 16 -36.38 -3.78 -9.52
CA ASP A 16 -35.65 -4.27 -10.66
C ASP A 16 -34.13 -3.99 -10.60
N ILE A 17 -33.41 -4.43 -11.63
CA ILE A 17 -31.97 -4.24 -11.73
C ILE A 17 -31.58 -2.79 -12.03
N GLU A 18 -32.47 -2.00 -12.63
CA GLU A 18 -32.21 -0.59 -12.97
C GLU A 18 -32.32 0.29 -11.73
N ASP A 19 -33.25 0.00 -10.82
CA ASP A 19 -33.34 0.60 -9.49
C ASP A 19 -32.09 0.27 -8.64
N ARG A 20 -31.51 -0.92 -8.84
CA ARG A 20 -30.32 -1.38 -8.11
C ARG A 20 -29.03 -0.76 -8.64
N MET A 21 -28.86 -0.71 -9.96
CA MET A 21 -27.58 -0.44 -10.61
C MET A 21 -27.60 0.82 -11.48
N GLY A 22 -28.75 1.47 -11.65
CA GLY A 22 -28.98 2.54 -12.62
C GLY A 22 -29.27 2.01 -14.03
N SER A 23 -29.56 2.93 -14.97
CA SER A 23 -29.73 2.60 -16.38
C SER A 23 -28.42 2.04 -16.95
N MET A 24 -28.45 0.79 -17.43
CA MET A 24 -27.29 0.17 -18.08
C MET A 24 -27.34 0.43 -19.59
N GLU A 25 -26.33 1.11 -20.13
CA GLU A 25 -26.16 1.19 -21.58
C GLU A 25 -25.71 -0.17 -22.13
N GLN A 26 -26.41 -0.68 -23.15
CA GLN A 26 -26.07 -1.96 -23.78
C GLN A 26 -24.75 -1.83 -24.55
N LEU A 27 -23.88 -2.82 -24.39
CA LEU A 27 -22.63 -2.89 -25.17
C LEU A 27 -22.97 -3.13 -26.66
N ASP A 28 -22.53 -2.23 -27.53
CA ASP A 28 -22.66 -2.33 -28.98
C ASP A 28 -21.38 -2.96 -29.55
N PHE A 29 -21.47 -4.24 -29.93
CA PHE A 29 -20.37 -5.00 -30.54
C PHE A 29 -20.34 -4.90 -32.07
N SER A 30 -21.04 -3.93 -32.68
CA SER A 30 -20.98 -3.78 -34.12
C SER A 30 -19.59 -3.29 -34.56
N ASP A 31 -18.99 -3.99 -35.53
CA ASP A 31 -17.68 -3.65 -36.12
C ASP A 31 -17.62 -2.21 -36.67
N ARG A 32 -18.78 -1.58 -36.90
CA ARG A 32 -18.88 -0.19 -37.38
C ARG A 32 -18.54 0.85 -36.33
N LYS A 33 -18.68 0.52 -35.04
CA LYS A 33 -18.33 1.37 -33.90
C LYS A 33 -17.09 0.88 -33.15
N ASP A 34 -16.50 -0.23 -33.60
CA ASP A 34 -15.26 -0.72 -33.02
C ASP A 34 -14.08 0.07 -33.59
N GLU A 35 -13.59 1.05 -32.83
CA GLU A 35 -12.40 1.82 -33.19
C GLU A 35 -11.11 1.01 -33.03
N ARG A 36 -11.16 -0.16 -32.38
CA ARG A 36 -9.98 -1.00 -32.15
C ARG A 36 -9.54 -1.61 -33.49
N GLN A 37 -8.27 -1.39 -33.81
CA GLN A 37 -7.61 -1.97 -34.98
C GLN A 37 -6.77 -3.16 -34.53
N GLY A 38 -6.88 -4.29 -35.24
CA GLY A 38 -6.11 -5.51 -34.96
C GLY A 38 -6.94 -6.63 -34.33
N ARG A 39 -6.56 -7.88 -34.64
CA ARG A 39 -7.10 -9.09 -34.03
C ARG A 39 -6.31 -9.44 -32.79
N VAL A 40 -6.94 -10.20 -31.88
CA VAL A 40 -6.24 -10.78 -30.73
C VAL A 40 -5.06 -11.62 -31.24
N GLY A 41 -3.84 -11.26 -30.80
CA GLY A 41 -2.60 -11.91 -31.23
C GLY A 41 -1.81 -11.16 -32.32
N ASP A 42 -2.36 -10.08 -32.87
CA ASP A 42 -1.60 -9.22 -33.78
C ASP A 42 -0.47 -8.51 -33.02
N LEU A 43 0.67 -8.35 -33.71
CA LEU A 43 1.81 -7.60 -33.19
C LEU A 43 1.43 -6.12 -33.05
N ARG A 44 1.60 -5.61 -31.83
CA ARG A 44 1.39 -4.19 -31.54
C ARG A 44 2.43 -3.33 -32.27
N PRO A 45 2.07 -2.11 -32.71
CA PRO A 45 3.02 -1.18 -33.29
C PRO A 45 4.18 -0.89 -32.32
N GLU A 46 5.41 -0.87 -32.82
CA GLU A 46 6.61 -0.65 -31.99
C GLU A 46 6.52 0.65 -31.17
N GLN A 47 5.96 1.71 -31.77
CA GLN A 47 5.79 3.00 -31.11
C GLN A 47 4.84 2.95 -29.90
N GLU A 48 3.86 2.05 -29.93
CA GLU A 48 2.93 1.84 -28.83
C GLU A 48 3.60 1.05 -27.71
N VAL A 49 4.35 0.00 -28.09
CA VAL A 49 5.13 -0.82 -27.17
C VAL A 49 6.19 0.02 -26.46
N GLU A 50 6.92 0.88 -27.16
CA GLU A 50 7.96 1.74 -26.58
C GLU A 50 7.38 2.78 -25.59
N ARG A 51 6.17 3.30 -25.88
CA ARG A 51 5.47 4.22 -24.97
C ARG A 51 5.03 3.55 -23.69
N GLU A 52 4.54 2.32 -23.79
CA GLU A 52 4.09 1.57 -22.62
C GLU A 52 5.25 0.92 -21.86
N PHE A 53 6.28 0.44 -22.56
CA PHE A 53 7.43 -0.25 -21.99
C PHE A 53 8.73 0.45 -22.39
N PRO A 54 8.98 1.67 -21.86
CA PRO A 54 10.26 2.33 -22.08
C PRO A 54 11.41 1.51 -21.48
N ASP A 55 12.63 1.64 -22.02
CA ASP A 55 13.82 0.89 -21.59
C ASP A 55 14.03 0.84 -20.07
N ARG A 56 13.70 1.94 -19.38
CA ARG A 56 13.78 2.01 -17.92
C ARG A 56 12.84 1.00 -17.25
N ARG A 57 11.57 0.95 -17.66
CA ARG A 57 10.57 0.00 -17.13
C ARG A 57 10.98 -1.44 -17.41
N VAL A 58 11.53 -1.72 -18.60
CA VAL A 58 12.01 -3.06 -18.95
C VAL A 58 13.16 -3.50 -18.05
N ARG A 59 14.08 -2.59 -17.68
CA ARG A 59 15.18 -2.89 -16.75
C ARG A 59 14.73 -3.06 -15.30
N GLU A 60 13.73 -2.29 -14.88
CA GLU A 60 13.18 -2.30 -13.53
C GLU A 60 12.10 -3.39 -13.33
N ALA A 61 11.73 -4.13 -14.39
CA ALA A 61 10.74 -5.19 -14.31
C ALA A 61 11.15 -6.27 -13.30
N GLY A 62 10.28 -6.53 -12.32
CA GLY A 62 10.54 -7.47 -11.23
C GLY A 62 11.42 -6.90 -10.11
N MET A 63 11.78 -5.62 -10.16
CA MET A 63 12.46 -4.92 -9.07
C MET A 63 11.44 -4.16 -8.21
N SER A 64 11.58 -4.26 -6.89
CA SER A 64 10.87 -3.40 -5.94
C SER A 64 11.61 -2.07 -5.77
N GLY A 65 10.95 -1.08 -5.17
CA GLY A 65 11.53 0.26 -5.01
C GLY A 65 12.86 0.31 -4.29
N GLY A 66 13.09 -0.61 -3.35
CA GLY A 66 14.38 -0.74 -2.64
C GLY A 66 15.54 -1.25 -3.51
N GLU A 67 15.23 -1.97 -4.60
CA GLU A 67 16.22 -2.47 -5.56
C GLU A 67 16.47 -1.48 -6.70
N THR A 68 15.57 -0.49 -6.91
CA THR A 68 15.82 0.54 -7.90
C THR A 68 16.72 1.64 -7.33
N LEU A 69 17.87 1.84 -7.97
CA LEU A 69 18.86 2.86 -7.56
C LEU A 69 18.45 4.29 -8.00
N GLY A 70 17.21 4.48 -8.43
CA GLY A 70 16.72 5.69 -9.06
C GLY A 70 16.24 6.71 -8.04
N ARG A 71 16.76 7.94 -8.10
CA ARG A 71 16.16 9.09 -7.41
C ARG A 71 14.85 9.43 -8.12
N SER A 72 13.74 8.83 -7.67
CA SER A 72 12.42 9.11 -8.22
C SER A 72 11.86 10.41 -7.63
N LEU A 73 10.75 10.93 -8.17
CA LEU A 73 10.01 12.04 -7.54
C LEU A 73 9.53 11.67 -6.13
N HIS A 74 9.45 10.37 -5.84
CA HIS A 74 9.20 9.79 -4.53
C HIS A 74 10.53 9.31 -3.93
N GLU A 75 10.68 9.54 -2.63
CA GLU A 75 11.95 9.39 -1.90
C GLU A 75 12.52 7.95 -1.94
N ASP A 76 11.67 6.96 -2.24
CA ASP A 76 11.96 5.54 -1.99
C ASP A 76 12.25 4.69 -3.24
N GLY A 77 12.45 5.31 -4.41
CA GLY A 77 12.77 4.56 -5.63
C GLY A 77 11.62 3.70 -6.16
N VAL A 78 10.36 4.05 -5.86
CA VAL A 78 9.15 3.30 -6.24
C VAL A 78 9.14 2.92 -7.73
N SER A 79 8.98 1.62 -8.00
CA SER A 79 8.93 1.05 -9.35
C SER A 79 7.50 1.02 -9.89
N ALA A 80 7.33 0.71 -11.18
CA ALA A 80 6.01 0.54 -11.78
C ALA A 80 5.25 -0.67 -11.18
N ASP A 81 5.97 -1.67 -10.69
CA ASP A 81 5.39 -2.89 -10.12
C ASP A 81 4.87 -2.63 -8.69
N ASP A 82 5.51 -1.71 -7.97
CA ASP A 82 5.03 -1.24 -6.66
C ASP A 82 3.71 -0.44 -6.77
N LEU A 83 3.45 0.19 -7.92
CA LEU A 83 2.22 0.93 -8.21
C LEU A 83 1.10 0.05 -8.78
N SER A 84 1.30 -1.27 -8.84
CA SER A 84 0.25 -2.18 -9.29
C SER A 84 -0.90 -2.24 -8.27
N PRO A 85 -2.16 -2.41 -8.71
CA PRO A 85 -3.31 -2.45 -7.81
C PRO A 85 -3.24 -3.53 -6.72
N GLU A 86 -2.49 -4.62 -6.95
CA GLU A 86 -2.29 -5.68 -5.96
C GLU A 86 -1.30 -5.28 -4.86
N THR A 87 -0.36 -4.37 -5.14
CA THR A 87 0.60 -3.84 -4.17
C THR A 87 0.06 -2.60 -3.45
N LEU A 88 -0.80 -1.82 -4.11
CA LEU A 88 -1.41 -0.63 -3.53
C LEU A 88 -2.44 -1.00 -2.46
N ILE A 89 -2.41 -0.28 -1.34
CA ILE A 89 -3.41 -0.38 -0.29
C ILE A 89 -4.63 0.45 -0.70
N ASP A 90 -5.83 -0.13 -0.64
CA ASP A 90 -7.06 0.62 -0.90
C ASP A 90 -7.38 1.58 0.27
N GLU A 91 -7.03 2.85 0.09
CA GLU A 91 -7.35 3.92 1.05
C GLU A 91 -8.85 4.30 1.07
N ASN A 92 -9.64 3.84 0.10
CA ASN A 92 -11.08 4.09 0.08
C ASN A 92 -11.87 3.08 0.93
N GLU A 93 -11.36 1.85 1.11
CA GLU A 93 -11.94 0.88 2.04
C GLU A 93 -11.85 1.33 3.50
N THR A 94 -10.85 2.15 3.84
CA THR A 94 -10.73 2.77 5.17
C THR A 94 -11.69 3.94 5.39
N ARG A 95 -12.27 4.51 4.33
CA ARG A 95 -13.26 5.61 4.42
C ARG A 95 -14.70 5.12 4.57
N VAL A 96 -14.98 3.86 4.25
CA VAL A 96 -16.30 3.24 4.45
C VAL A 96 -16.43 2.73 5.89
N GLY A 97 -16.49 3.68 6.82
CA GLY A 97 -17.37 3.59 7.98
C GLY A 97 -17.18 2.49 9.03
N ARG A 98 -16.02 1.82 9.13
CA ARG A 98 -15.70 1.01 10.32
C ARG A 98 -14.21 0.76 10.53
N ASP A 99 -13.42 1.81 10.65
CA ASP A 99 -12.31 1.72 11.59
C ASP A 99 -12.93 1.79 13.00
N PRO A 100 -12.89 0.74 13.84
CA PRO A 100 -13.14 0.91 15.25
C PRO A 100 -11.98 1.76 15.79
N GLY A 101 -12.11 3.09 15.65
CA GLY A 101 -11.13 4.10 16.05
C GLY A 101 -10.86 4.09 17.55
N GLY A 102 -10.24 3.01 18.01
CA GLY A 102 -10.09 2.63 19.40
C GLY A 102 -8.83 1.81 19.64
N VAL A 103 -8.14 1.35 18.60
CA VAL A 103 -6.77 0.86 18.75
C VAL A 103 -5.87 2.06 18.56
N VAL A 104 -5.62 2.78 19.65
CA VAL A 104 -4.50 3.71 19.70
C VAL A 104 -3.27 2.90 19.31
N PRO A 105 -2.50 3.31 18.28
CA PRO A 105 -1.24 2.67 17.94
C PRO A 105 -0.44 2.46 19.24
N ALA A 106 0.10 1.27 19.48
CA ALA A 106 0.69 0.93 20.79
C ALA A 106 1.82 1.91 21.20
N ASP A 107 2.47 2.55 20.23
CA ASP A 107 3.45 3.64 20.38
C ASP A 107 2.87 4.94 20.97
N LYS A 108 1.53 5.07 21.00
CA LYS A 108 0.80 6.24 21.51
C LYS A 108 0.08 5.99 22.83
N ASP A 109 0.08 4.75 23.32
CA ASP A 109 -0.40 4.42 24.66
C ASP A 109 0.75 4.60 25.67
N LEU A 110 0.85 5.81 26.21
CA LEU A 110 1.91 6.18 27.15
C LEU A 110 1.42 6.05 28.59
N SER A 111 2.23 5.42 29.44
CA SER A 111 2.02 5.39 30.89
C SER A 111 3.09 6.22 31.61
N VAL A 112 2.71 6.85 32.73
CA VAL A 112 3.66 7.53 33.61
C VAL A 112 4.31 6.47 34.48
N VAL A 113 5.60 6.21 34.25
CA VAL A 113 6.40 5.23 35.01
C VAL A 113 7.35 5.94 35.98
N GLY A 114 7.74 5.23 37.05
CA GLY A 114 8.81 5.69 37.95
C GLY A 114 10.17 5.67 37.26
N ARG A 115 11.16 6.39 37.80
CA ARG A 115 12.53 6.45 37.25
C ARG A 115 13.14 5.05 37.04
N ASP A 116 12.89 4.15 37.98
CA ASP A 116 13.49 2.82 38.04
C ASP A 116 12.73 1.79 37.15
N GLU A 117 11.71 2.26 36.40
CA GLU A 117 10.89 1.50 35.45
C GLU A 117 11.04 2.01 34.01
N ILE A 118 11.83 3.07 33.80
CA ILE A 118 12.12 3.58 32.46
C ILE A 118 13.08 2.62 31.76
N ALA A 119 12.77 2.26 30.52
CA ALA A 119 13.53 1.29 29.72
C ALA A 119 13.61 -0.09 30.41
N ALA A 120 14.82 -0.64 30.64
CA ALA A 120 15.00 -1.92 31.32
C ALA A 120 14.86 -1.83 32.86
N GLY A 121 14.66 -0.62 33.39
CA GLY A 121 14.62 -0.35 34.82
C GLY A 121 15.99 -0.48 35.50
N ASP A 122 15.96 -0.72 36.81
CA ASP A 122 17.18 -0.99 37.59
C ASP A 122 17.67 -2.44 37.37
N GLY A 123 18.82 -2.57 36.70
CA GLY A 123 19.43 -3.85 36.39
C GLY A 123 20.78 -3.70 35.70
N LEU A 124 21.48 -4.81 35.55
CA LEU A 124 22.64 -4.87 34.66
C LEU A 124 22.14 -4.78 33.22
N ASP A 125 22.85 -4.05 32.36
CA ASP A 125 22.55 -4.11 30.94
C ASP A 125 22.87 -5.52 30.37
N GLU A 126 22.42 -5.80 29.16
CA GLU A 126 22.62 -7.11 28.53
C GLU A 126 24.12 -7.50 28.45
N ALA A 127 25.02 -6.52 28.35
CA ALA A 127 26.47 -6.76 28.29
C ALA A 127 27.05 -7.12 29.65
N GLU A 128 26.64 -6.44 30.71
CA GLU A 128 26.99 -6.73 32.10
C GLU A 128 26.37 -8.03 32.60
N GLU A 129 25.12 -8.33 32.21
CA GLU A 129 24.49 -9.62 32.50
C GLU A 129 25.17 -10.74 31.73
N ALA A 130 25.59 -10.56 30.46
CA ALA A 130 26.34 -11.57 29.73
C ALA A 130 27.70 -11.91 30.39
N ARG A 131 28.30 -10.96 31.12
CA ARG A 131 29.52 -11.20 31.92
C ARG A 131 29.23 -11.95 33.21
N THR A 132 28.12 -11.61 33.88
CA THR A 132 27.75 -12.16 35.19
C THR A 132 27.07 -13.53 35.07
N ARG A 133 26.23 -13.71 34.04
CA ARG A 133 25.42 -14.88 33.71
C ARG A 133 25.52 -15.21 32.22
N PRO A 134 26.69 -15.66 31.77
CA PRO A 134 26.88 -16.04 30.37
C PRO A 134 25.97 -17.22 29.99
N LEU A 135 25.36 -17.16 28.80
CA LEU A 135 24.41 -18.17 28.29
C LEU A 135 24.98 -19.60 28.27
N HIS A 136 26.30 -19.73 28.14
CA HIS A 136 27.02 -21.00 28.15
C HIS A 136 27.59 -21.42 29.51
N GLY A 137 27.31 -20.67 30.58
CA GLY A 137 27.74 -20.97 31.96
C GLY A 137 29.24 -20.80 32.25
N LYS A 138 30.06 -20.50 31.24
CA LYS A 138 31.50 -20.18 31.39
C LYS A 138 31.71 -18.66 31.55
N PRO A 139 32.48 -18.18 32.55
CA PRO A 139 32.79 -16.76 32.69
C PRO A 139 33.48 -16.18 31.45
N TRP A 140 33.19 -14.92 31.11
CA TRP A 140 33.89 -14.19 30.05
C TRP A 140 35.34 -13.88 30.46
N ASP A 141 36.32 -14.20 29.62
CA ASP A 141 37.77 -14.10 29.88
C ASP A 141 38.49 -12.98 29.11
N GLY A 142 37.76 -12.15 28.36
CA GLY A 142 38.34 -11.10 27.52
C GLY A 142 38.48 -9.74 28.22
N GLU A 143 39.66 -9.12 28.12
CA GLU A 143 39.86 -7.70 28.44
C GLU A 143 39.20 -6.79 27.39
N ALA A 144 38.65 -5.66 27.84
CA ALA A 144 37.97 -4.69 26.98
C ALA A 144 38.96 -3.94 26.07
N GLN A 145 38.59 -3.76 24.79
CA GLN A 145 39.22 -2.78 23.89
C GLN A 145 38.51 -1.43 24.00
#